data_AF-A0A928HLV0-F1
#
_entry.id   AF-A0A928HLV0-F1
#
_cell.length_a   1.000
_cell.length_b   1.000
_cell.length_c   1.000
_cell.angle_alpha   90.00
_cell.angle_beta   90.00
_cell.angle_gamma   90.00
#
_symmetry.space_group_name_H-M   'P 1'
#
loop_
_entity.id
_entity.type
_entity.pdbx_description
1 polymer ?
#
loop_
_entity_poly.entity_id
_entity_poly.type
_entity_poly.pdbx_seq_one_letter_code
_entity_poly.pdbx_strand_id
1 'polypeptide(L)'
;MKIDITNVVRTNGIYTSQLWKGYYAAEVIVKAGENYLRVRYPYDVRADAECALEQIKQKKSEIKTPAYKPLVHLMDKRGERVL
;
A
#
# COMPACT_ATOMS: atom_id res chain seq x y z
N MET A 1 -7.31 11.56 -1.12
CA MET A 1 -6.13 11.59 -0.22
C MET A 1 -4.94 11.09 -1.01
N LYS A 2 -3.98 11.96 -1.32
CA LYS A 2 -2.74 11.58 -2.01
C LYS A 2 -1.79 11.04 -0.93
N ILE A 3 -1.34 9.80 -1.06
CA ILE A 3 -0.45 9.19 -0.07
C ILE A 3 0.96 9.61 -0.42
N ASP A 4 1.61 10.31 0.50
CA ASP A 4 3.00 10.70 0.33
C ASP A 4 3.91 9.50 0.56
N ILE A 5 4.53 9.06 -0.53
CA ILE A 5 5.36 7.85 -0.60
C ILE A 5 6.64 8.02 0.25
N THR A 6 7.07 9.27 0.51
CA THR A 6 8.22 9.55 1.36
C THR A 6 8.00 9.13 2.82
N ASN A 7 6.74 9.03 3.25
CA ASN A 7 6.34 8.60 4.59
C ASN A 7 6.11 7.09 4.71
N VAL A 8 6.39 6.32 3.64
CA VAL A 8 6.38 4.85 3.71
C VAL A 8 7.53 4.39 4.61
N VAL A 9 7.18 3.73 5.70
CA VAL A 9 8.15 3.17 6.67
C VAL A 9 8.49 1.72 6.37
N ARG A 10 7.59 0.98 5.72
CA ARG A 10 7.78 -0.43 5.40
C ARG A 10 6.96 -0.84 4.19
N THR A 11 7.51 -1.76 3.38
CA THR A 11 6.75 -2.53 2.40
C THR A 11 6.46 -3.91 2.97
N ASN A 12 5.20 -4.34 2.97
CA ASN A 12 4.79 -5.65 3.50
C ASN A 12 4.76 -6.73 2.43
N GLY A 13 4.68 -6.35 1.14
CA GLY A 13 4.76 -7.27 0.02
C GLY A 13 3.52 -7.21 -0.86
N ILE A 14 3.29 -8.31 -1.57
CA ILE A 14 2.21 -8.45 -2.55
C ILE A 14 1.27 -9.52 -2.07
N TYR A 15 -0.01 -9.19 -2.05
CA TYR A 15 -1.06 -10.07 -1.59
C TYR A 15 -2.14 -10.17 -2.63
N THR A 16 -2.73 -11.35 -2.82
CA THR A 16 -4.01 -11.43 -3.51
C THR A 16 -5.02 -10.69 -2.64
N SER A 17 -5.67 -9.66 -3.19
CA SER A 17 -6.65 -8.92 -2.43
C SER A 17 -7.82 -9.82 -2.10
N GLN A 18 -7.97 -10.17 -0.83
CA GLN A 18 -9.18 -10.85 -0.34
C GLN A 18 -10.42 -9.95 -0.46
N LEU A 19 -10.22 -8.64 -0.60
CA LEU A 19 -11.29 -7.65 -0.67
C LEU A 19 -11.79 -7.43 -2.11
N TRP A 20 -10.97 -7.79 -3.12
CA TRP A 20 -11.36 -7.70 -4.53
C TRP A 20 -10.95 -8.98 -5.24
N LYS A 21 -11.94 -9.79 -5.61
CA LYS A 21 -11.72 -11.08 -6.28
C LYS A 21 -10.92 -10.87 -7.56
N GLY A 22 -9.78 -11.57 -7.68
CA GLY A 22 -8.93 -11.53 -8.87
C GLY A 22 -7.89 -10.42 -8.92
N TYR A 23 -7.67 -9.71 -7.80
CA TYR A 23 -6.73 -8.59 -7.75
C TYR A 23 -5.49 -8.89 -6.92
N TYR A 24 -4.40 -8.19 -7.22
CA TYR A 24 -3.17 -8.16 -6.44
C TYR A 24 -3.04 -6.79 -5.77
N ALA A 25 -2.59 -6.75 -4.53
CA ALA A 25 -2.40 -5.52 -3.78
C ALA A 25 -0.93 -5.36 -3.36
N ALA A 26 -0.32 -4.24 -3.75
CA ALA A 26 0.93 -3.80 -3.14
C ALA A 26 0.61 -3.21 -1.76
N GLU A 27 1.10 -3.84 -0.70
CA GLU A 27 0.84 -3.43 0.69
C GLU A 27 2.05 -2.70 1.28
N VAL A 28 1.79 -1.52 1.85
CA VAL A 28 2.79 -0.69 2.50
C VAL A 28 2.26 -0.12 3.82
N ILE A 29 3.18 0.19 4.73
CA ILE A 29 2.89 0.90 5.96
C ILE A 29 3.45 2.32 5.85
N VAL A 30 2.59 3.30 6.10
CA VAL A 30 2.90 4.73 6.06
C VAL A 30 2.78 5.31 7.46
N LYS A 31 3.72 6.16 7.87
CA LYS A 31 3.60 6.91 9.12
C LYS A 31 2.85 8.21 8.86
N ALA A 32 1.80 8.47 9.63
CA ALA A 32 0.98 9.69 9.54
C ALA A 32 0.81 10.30 10.93
N GLY A 33 1.70 11.22 11.29
CA GLY A 33 1.76 11.78 12.65
C GLY A 33 2.17 10.71 13.67
N GLU A 34 1.34 10.51 14.70
CA GLU A 34 1.52 9.46 15.72
C GLU A 34 0.98 8.09 15.29
N ASN A 35 0.29 8.03 14.15
CA ASN A 35 -0.39 6.85 13.67
C ASN A 35 0.41 6.13 12.57
N TYR A 36 0.14 4.84 12.43
CA TYR A 36 0.59 4.05 11.29
C TYR A 36 -0.62 3.73 10.42
N LEU A 37 -0.45 3.73 9.11
CA LEU A 37 -1.50 3.44 8.15
C LEU A 37 -1.05 2.28 7.28
N ARG A 38 -1.83 1.20 7.23
CA ARG A 38 -1.66 0.13 6.25
C ARG A 38 -2.42 0.52 5.01
N VAL A 39 -1.67 0.70 3.92
CA VAL A 39 -2.19 1.09 2.62
C VAL A 39 -2.08 -0.09 1.67
N ARG A 40 -3.18 -0.42 0.99
CA ARG A 40 -3.23 -1.44 -0.06
C ARG A 40 -3.58 -0.80 -1.39
N TYR A 41 -2.67 -0.89 -2.35
CA TYR A 41 -2.85 -0.42 -3.72
C TYR A 41 -3.28 -1.59 -4.61
N PRO A 42 -4.53 -1.66 -5.10
CA PRO A 42 -5.01 -2.76 -5.92
C PRO A 42 -4.64 -2.64 -7.40
N TYR A 43 -4.31 -3.77 -8.02
CA TYR A 43 -3.96 -3.93 -9.44
C TYR A 43 -4.59 -5.21 -10.00
N ASP A 44 -5.07 -5.18 -11.26
CA ASP A 44 -5.65 -6.35 -11.93
C ASP A 44 -4.63 -7.46 -12.14
N VAL A 45 -3.35 -7.11 -12.28
CA VAL A 45 -2.29 -8.05 -12.63
C VAL A 45 -1.17 -7.98 -11.59
N ARG A 46 -0.60 -9.15 -11.26
CA ARG A 46 0.49 -9.28 -10.28
C ARG A 46 1.71 -8.43 -10.61
N ALA A 47 2.12 -8.43 -11.88
CA ALA A 47 3.28 -7.67 -12.35
C ALA A 47 3.15 -6.17 -12.08
N ASP A 48 1.92 -5.63 -12.11
CA ASP A 48 1.67 -4.22 -11.84
C ASP A 48 1.80 -3.89 -10.35
N ALA A 49 1.34 -4.81 -9.49
CA ALA A 49 1.56 -4.72 -8.05
C ALA A 49 3.06 -4.82 -7.70
N GLU A 50 3.81 -5.69 -8.40
CA GLU A 50 5.27 -5.81 -8.27
C GLU A 50 5.97 -4.53 -8.67
N CYS A 51 5.63 -3.98 -9.83
CA CYS A 51 6.17 -2.72 -10.32
C CYS A 51 5.92 -1.57 -9.34
N ALA A 52 4.69 -1.44 -8.86
CA ALA A 52 4.35 -0.41 -7.89
C ALA A 52 5.11 -0.57 -6.57
N LEU A 53 5.24 -1.80 -6.05
CA LEU A 53 5.99 -2.05 -4.82
C LEU A 53 7.45 -1.63 -4.95
N GLU A 54 8.09 -1.93 -6.08
CA GLU A 54 9.47 -1.52 -6.35
C GLU A 54 9.60 0.01 -6.51
N GLN A 55 8.66 0.66 -7.19
CA GLN A 55 8.64 2.13 -7.31
C GLN A 55 8.48 2.80 -5.94
N ILE A 56 7.67 2.21 -5.04
CA ILE A 56 7.51 2.69 -3.66
C ILE A 56 8.80 2.51 -2.86
N LYS A 57 9.47 1.34 -2.95
CA LYS A 57 10.77 1.11 -2.29
C LYS A 57 11.82 2.12 -2.75
N GLN A 58 11.80 2.47 -4.04
CA GLN A 58 12.69 3.47 -4.64
C GLN A 58 12.26 4.92 -4.37
N LYS A 59 11.15 5.15 -3.63
CA LYS A 59 10.59 6.47 -3.34
C LYS A 59 10.38 7.34 -4.58
N LYS A 60 9.97 6.74 -5.70
CA LYS A 60 9.65 7.50 -6.91
C LYS A 60 8.48 8.45 -6.64
N SER A 61 8.50 9.61 -7.26
CA SER A 61 7.42 10.62 -7.19
C SER A 61 6.09 10.09 -7.74
N GLU A 62 6.17 9.11 -8.64
CA GLU A 62 5.05 8.48 -9.29
C GLU A 62 5.15 6.96 -9.15
N ILE A 63 4.02 6.37 -8.81
CA ILE A 63 3.82 4.92 -8.79
C ILE A 63 2.81 4.58 -9.87
N LYS A 64 2.86 3.35 -10.36
CA LYS A 64 1.88 2.83 -11.30
C LYS A 64 0.47 3.06 -10.76
N THR A 65 -0.42 3.56 -11.62
CA THR A 65 -1.78 3.89 -11.23
C THR A 65 -2.52 2.62 -10.79
N PRO A 66 -3.05 2.57 -9.56
CA PRO A 66 -3.88 1.46 -9.11
C PRO A 66 -5.19 1.38 -9.90
N ALA A 67 -5.73 0.17 -10.05
CA ALA A 67 -7.02 -0.07 -10.71
C ALA A 67 -8.20 0.56 -9.94
N TYR A 68 -8.08 0.68 -8.61
CA TYR A 68 -9.08 1.28 -7.73
C TYR A 68 -8.44 2.18 -6.67
N LYS A 69 -9.28 2.95 -5.98
CA LYS A 69 -8.83 3.76 -4.84
C LYS A 69 -8.10 2.88 -3.81
N PRO A 70 -6.92 3.30 -3.31
CA PRO A 70 -6.21 2.57 -2.28
C PRO A 70 -7.06 2.43 -1.01
N LEU A 71 -7.01 1.26 -0.38
CA LEU A 71 -7.60 1.07 0.94
C LEU A 71 -6.60 1.45 2.01
N VAL A 72 -7.09 2.15 3.03
CA VAL A 72 -6.29 2.63 4.15
C VAL A 72 -6.90 2.11 5.44
N HIS A 73 -6.09 1.41 6.23
CA HIS A 73 -6.46 0.96 7.57
C HIS A 73 -5.56 1.64 8.59
N LEU A 74 -6.16 2.14 9.68
CA LEU A 74 -5.41 2.63 10.82
C LEU A 74 -4.75 1.45 11.54
N MET A 75 -3.47 1.61 11.85
CA MET A 75 -2.64 0.63 12.53
C MET A 75 -2.08 1.26 13.80
N ASP A 76 -1.93 0.43 14.83
CA ASP A 76 -1.27 0.81 16.05
C ASP A 76 0.26 0.87 15.85
N LYS A 77 0.96 1.25 16.92
CA LYS A 77 2.43 1.39 16.93
C LYS A 77 3.17 0.06 16.74
N ARG A 78 2.48 -1.07 16.86
CA ARG A 78 2.99 -2.44 16.72
C ARG A 78 2.69 -3.03 15.35
N GLY A 79 1.91 -2.33 14.52
CA GLY A 79 1.50 -2.80 13.21
C GLY A 79 0.28 -3.72 13.24
N GLU A 80 -0.52 -3.67 14.31
CA GLU A 80 -1.83 -4.31 14.43
C GLU A 80 -2.95 -3.35 14.07
N ARG A 81 -4.05 -3.87 13.53
CA ARG A 81 -5.19 -3.04 13.10
C ARG A 81 -5.89 -2.45 14.33
N VAL A 82 -6.07 -1.14 14.35
CA VAL A 82 -6.95 -0.49 15.33
C VAL A 82 -8.38 -0.53 14.79
N LEU A 83 -9.30 -1.07 15.59
CA LEU A 83 -10.73 -1.17 15.27
C LEU A 83 -11.39 0.20 15.15
#